data_AF-A0A9D9GW59-F1
#
_entry.id   AF-A0A9D9GW59-F1
#
_cell.length_a   1.000
_cell.length_b   1.000
_cell.length_c   1.000
_cell.angle_alpha   90.00
_cell.angle_beta   90.00
_cell.angle_gamma   90.00
#
_symmetry.space_group_name_H-M   'P 1'
#
loop_
_entity.id
_entity.type
_entity.pdbx_description
1 polymer ?
#
loop_
_entity_poly.entity_id
_entity_poly.type
_entity_poly.pdbx_seq_one_letter_code
_entity_poly.pdbx_strand_id
1 'polypeptide(L)'
;MYNKRTWLNKESSPSTGNVVAFDGLTTWKGEKIRNTFLSVSDCYSTIRLHPTDDENIDDFIDKMKLLRDDIDSFISYLENNKETPK
;
A
#
# COMPACT_ATOMS: atom_id res chain seq x y z
N MET A 1 -9.55 1.35 15.54
CA MET A 1 -9.35 0.67 14.24
C MET A 1 -9.13 1.73 13.20
N TYR A 2 -8.03 1.64 12.46
CA TYR A 2 -7.74 2.46 11.30
C TYR A 2 -8.05 1.64 10.04
N ASN A 3 -8.82 2.22 9.11
CA ASN A 3 -9.11 1.61 7.81
C ASN A 3 -9.34 2.73 6.80
N LYS A 4 -8.38 2.93 5.90
CA LYS A 4 -8.45 3.97 4.87
C LYS A 4 -8.24 3.32 3.50
N ARG A 5 -9.17 3.59 2.58
CA ARG A 5 -9.02 3.30 1.15
C ARG A 5 -8.79 4.61 0.39
N THR A 6 -7.85 4.59 -0.54
CA THR A 6 -7.60 5.69 -1.48
C THR A 6 -7.59 5.13 -2.89
N TRP A 7 -8.46 5.66 -3.75
CA TRP A 7 -8.46 5.32 -5.18
C TRP A 7 -7.33 6.09 -5.87
N LEU A 8 -6.54 5.38 -6.68
CA LEU A 8 -5.38 5.95 -7.39
C LEU A 8 -5.77 6.48 -8.77
N ASN A 9 -6.95 6.11 -9.27
CA ASN A 9 -7.49 6.58 -10.54
C ASN A 9 -8.60 7.59 -10.29
N LYS A 10 -8.91 8.37 -11.34
CA LYS A 10 -10.13 9.20 -11.38
C LYS A 10 -11.37 8.33 -11.22
N GLU A 11 -12.42 8.87 -10.60
CA GLU A 11 -13.67 8.14 -10.35
C GLU A 11 -14.36 7.62 -11.63
N SER A 12 -14.19 8.33 -12.74
CA SER A 12 -14.71 7.91 -14.04
C SER A 12 -13.85 6.87 -14.76
N SER A 13 -12.70 6.50 -14.19
CA SER A 13 -11.82 5.49 -14.80
C SER A 13 -12.41 4.09 -14.65
N PRO A 14 -12.34 3.23 -15.67
CA PRO A 14 -12.65 1.80 -15.51
C PRO A 14 -11.57 1.06 -14.70
N SER A 15 -10.44 1.70 -14.40
CA SER A 15 -9.33 1.08 -13.68
C SER A 15 -9.56 1.07 -12.17
N THR A 16 -9.28 -0.06 -11.51
CA THR A 16 -9.57 -0.28 -10.08
C THR A 16 -8.39 -0.06 -9.14
N GLY A 17 -7.41 0.72 -9.59
CA GLY A 17 -6.22 1.10 -8.81
C GLY A 17 -6.55 1.71 -7.46
N ASN A 18 -6.05 1.13 -6.37
CA ASN A 18 -6.30 1.62 -5.01
C ASN A 18 -5.20 1.23 -4.02
N VAL A 19 -5.15 1.97 -2.91
CA VAL A 19 -4.37 1.64 -1.71
C VAL A 19 -5.32 1.45 -0.53
N VAL A 20 -5.12 0.41 0.27
CA VAL A 20 -5.81 0.20 1.54
C VAL A 20 -4.79 0.11 2.66
N ALA A 21 -4.94 0.96 3.67
CA ALA A 21 -4.16 0.92 4.90
C ALA A 21 -5.08 0.53 6.07
N PHE A 22 -4.71 -0.51 6.80
CA PHE A 22 -5.53 -1.08 7.86
C PHE A 22 -4.68 -1.38 9.10
N ASP A 23 -5.23 -1.07 10.28
CA ASP A 23 -4.73 -1.51 11.58
C ASP A 23 -5.91 -1.70 12.55
N GLY A 24 -6.09 -2.92 13.04
CA GLY A 24 -7.17 -3.24 13.96
C GLY A 24 -7.25 -4.71 14.35
N LEU A 25 -8.21 -5.04 15.20
CA LEU A 25 -8.50 -6.42 15.57
C LEU A 25 -9.43 -7.05 14.53
N THR A 26 -9.08 -8.26 14.09
CA THR A 26 -9.90 -9.11 13.22
C THR A 26 -10.15 -10.44 13.90
N THR A 27 -11.26 -11.10 13.57
CA THR A 27 -11.56 -12.43 14.10
C THR A 27 -11.04 -13.48 13.14
N TRP A 28 -10.15 -14.35 13.60
CA TRP A 28 -9.68 -15.52 12.86
C TRP A 28 -9.88 -16.77 13.72
N LYS A 29 -10.64 -17.75 13.21
CA LYS A 29 -10.99 -18.99 13.93
C LYS A 29 -11.55 -18.77 15.35
N GLY A 30 -12.28 -17.66 15.55
CA GLY A 30 -12.88 -17.32 16.84
C GLY A 30 -12.00 -16.48 17.76
N GLU A 31 -10.72 -16.28 17.43
CA GLU A 31 -9.79 -15.46 18.20
C GLU A 31 -9.67 -14.05 17.62
N LYS A 32 -9.53 -13.05 18.49
CA LYS A 32 -9.27 -11.66 18.08
C LYS A 32 -7.76 -11.47 17.91
N ILE A 33 -7.33 -11.28 16.67
CA ILE A 33 -5.92 -11.10 16.30
C ILE A 33 -5.75 -9.70 15.72
N ARG A 34 -4.68 -9.00 16.12
CA ARG A 34 -4.30 -7.73 15.48
C ARG A 34 -3.85 -8.02 14.05
N ASN A 35 -4.43 -7.28 13.11
CA ASN A 35 -4.10 -7.36 11.70
C ASN A 35 -3.74 -5.94 11.24
N THR A 36 -2.53 -5.81 10.70
CA THR A 36 -1.94 -4.54 10.27
C THR A 36 -1.38 -4.75 8.88
N PHE A 37 -1.76 -3.92 7.91
CA PHE A 37 -1.23 -4.05 6.55
C PHE A 37 -1.42 -2.78 5.71
N LEU A 38 -0.63 -2.70 4.66
CA LEU A 38 -0.79 -1.80 3.53
C LEU A 38 -0.94 -2.66 2.26
N SER A 39 -2.00 -2.47 1.49
CA SER A 39 -2.16 -3.13 0.18
C SER A 39 -2.23 -2.12 -0.94
N VAL A 40 -1.56 -2.42 -2.04
CA VAL A 40 -1.65 -1.68 -3.30
C VAL A 40 -2.21 -2.63 -4.34
N SER A 41 -3.27 -2.21 -5.02
CA SER A 41 -4.00 -3.01 -6.00
C SER A 41 -4.14 -2.24 -7.30
N ASP A 42 -4.14 -2.96 -8.42
CA ASP A 42 -4.58 -2.47 -9.72
C ASP A 42 -5.68 -3.38 -10.31
N CYS A 43 -5.91 -3.33 -11.62
CA CYS A 43 -6.95 -4.14 -12.26
C CYS A 43 -6.66 -5.65 -12.25
N TYR A 44 -5.40 -6.04 -12.07
CA TYR A 44 -4.95 -7.41 -12.29
C TYR A 44 -4.35 -8.04 -11.05
N SER A 45 -3.68 -7.25 -10.23
CA SER A 45 -2.82 -7.72 -9.16
C SER A 45 -3.04 -6.93 -7.87
N THR A 46 -2.61 -7.54 -6.76
CA THR A 46 -2.57 -6.89 -5.46
C THR A 46 -1.34 -7.35 -4.73
N ILE A 47 -0.58 -6.39 -4.20
CA ILE A 47 0.55 -6.62 -3.31
C ILE A 47 0.13 -6.16 -1.92
N ARG A 48 0.45 -6.97 -0.91
CA ARG A 48 0.09 -6.69 0.49
C ARG A 48 1.33 -6.76 1.37
N LEU A 49 1.76 -5.61 1.87
CA LEU A 49 2.75 -5.50 2.93
C LEU A 49 2.06 -5.65 4.29
N HIS A 50 2.62 -6.50 5.14
CA HIS A 50 2.20 -6.71 6.51
C HIS A 50 3.45 -6.96 7.37
N PRO A 51 3.40 -6.70 8.70
CA PRO A 51 4.46 -7.12 9.59
C PRO A 51 4.48 -8.65 9.64
N THR A 52 5.68 -9.23 9.51
CA THR A 52 5.87 -10.67 9.74
C THR A 52 5.82 -10.98 11.23
N ASP A 53 5.65 -12.26 11.59
CA ASP A 53 5.54 -12.67 12.99
C ASP A 53 6.75 -12.26 13.86
N ASP A 54 7.94 -12.16 13.25
CA ASP A 54 9.19 -11.76 13.91
C ASP A 54 9.47 -10.24 13.84
N GLU A 55 8.62 -9.45 13.17
CA GLU A 55 8.84 -8.02 12.95
C GLU A 55 8.08 -7.17 13.98
N ASN A 56 8.75 -6.19 14.58
CA ASN A 56 8.08 -5.24 15.46
C ASN A 56 7.41 -4.10 14.65
N ILE A 57 6.59 -3.28 15.31
CA ILE A 57 5.86 -2.22 14.59
C ILE A 57 6.78 -1.11 14.06
N ASP A 58 7.89 -0.83 14.72
CA ASP A 58 8.85 0.20 14.30
C ASP A 58 9.56 -0.23 13.01
N ASP A 59 9.96 -1.50 12.92
CA ASP A 59 10.53 -2.09 11.69
C ASP A 59 9.54 -2.01 10.52
N PHE A 60 8.25 -2.29 10.77
CA PHE A 60 7.21 -2.16 9.74
C PHE A 60 6.99 -0.69 9.32
N ILE A 61 7.05 0.24 10.28
CA ILE A 61 7.02 1.68 9.99
C ILE A 61 8.21 2.09 9.12
N ASP A 62 9.42 1.64 9.44
CA ASP A 62 10.63 1.97 8.69
C ASP A 62 10.62 1.34 7.29
N LYS A 63 10.10 0.12 7.15
CA LYS A 63 9.82 -0.52 5.85
C LYS A 63 8.88 0.32 4.99
N MET A 64 7.81 0.87 5.58
CA MET A 64 6.88 1.75 4.85
C MET A 64 7.52 3.10 4.47
N LYS A 65 8.40 3.65 5.31
CA LYS A 65 9.17 4.86 4.96
C LYS A 65 10.12 4.60 3.79
N LEU A 66 10.85 3.48 3.82
CA LEU A 66 11.73 3.09 2.73
C LEU A 66 10.97 2.92 1.41
N LEU A 67 9.81 2.23 1.45
CA LEU A 67 8.94 2.10 0.28
C LEU A 67 8.48 3.45 -0.26
N ARG A 68 8.10 4.39 0.62
CA ARG A 68 7.73 5.76 0.21
C ARG A 68 8.91 6.44 -0.49
N ASP A 69 10.09 6.38 0.10
CA ASP A 69 11.29 7.05 -0.43
C ASP A 69 11.71 6.46 -1.80
N ASP A 70 11.55 5.15 -2.00
CA ASP A 70 11.76 4.47 -3.30
C ASP A 70 10.71 4.90 -4.35
N ILE A 71 9.44 5.01 -3.95
CA ILE A 71 8.37 5.51 -4.83
C ILE A 71 8.66 6.96 -5.25
N ASP A 72 9.02 7.82 -4.30
CA ASP A 72 9.34 9.23 -4.57
C ASP A 72 10.55 9.36 -5.50
N SER A 73 11.56 8.49 -5.33
CA SER A 73 12.72 8.40 -6.20
C SER A 73 12.34 8.00 -7.62
N PHE A 74 11.46 7.01 -7.78
CA PHE A 74 10.99 6.58 -9.10
C PHE A 74 10.11 7.63 -9.78
N ILE A 75 9.24 8.31 -9.02
CA ILE A 75 8.47 9.46 -9.52
C ILE A 75 9.43 10.53 -10.05
N SER A 76 10.42 10.93 -9.25
CA SER A 76 11.41 11.95 -9.63
C SER A 76 12.17 11.55 -10.89
N TYR A 77 12.55 10.28 -11.02
CA TYR A 77 13.17 9.76 -12.24
C TYR A 77 12.23 9.91 -13.45
N LEU A 78 10.98 9.46 -13.34
CA LEU A 78 10.00 9.55 -14.43
C LEU A 78 9.71 11.00 -14.82
N GLU A 79 9.62 11.92 -13.86
CA GLU A 79 9.37 13.34 -14.12
C GLU A 79 10.48 14.01 -14.92
N ASN A 80 11.74 13.62 -14.66
CA ASN A 80 12.90 14.14 -15.39
C ASN A 80 13.13 13.46 -16.74
N ASN A 81 12.52 12.29 -16.96
CA ASN A 81 12.68 11.49 -18.19
C ASN A 81 11.35 11.27 -18.92
N LYS A 82 10.42 12.23 -18.84
CA LYS A 82 9.16 12.19 -19.59
C LYS A 82 9.47 12.26 -21.09
N GLU A 83 9.58 11.12 -21.75
CA GLU A 83 9.45 11.10 -23.22
C GLU A 83 8.02 11.51 -23.55
N THR A 84 7.86 12.58 -24.32
CA THR A 84 6.56 12.90 -24.92
C THR A 84 6.26 11.80 -25.93
N PRO A 85 5.18 11.02 -25.78
CA PRO A 85 4.79 10.06 -26.81
C PRO A 85 4.61 10.80 -28.13
N LYS A 86 5.20 10.28 -29.21
CA LYS A 86 4.94 10.74 -30.59
C LYS A 86 3.52 10.42 -31.02
#